data_AF-W1XQT7-F1
#
_entry.id   AF-W1XQT7-F1
#
_cell.length_a   1.000
_cell.length_b   1.000
_cell.length_c   1.000
_cell.angle_alpha   90.00
_cell.angle_beta   90.00
_cell.angle_gamma   90.00
#
_symmetry.space_group_name_H-M   'P 1'
#
loop_
_entity.id
_entity.type
_entity.pdbx_description
1 polymer ?
#
loop_
_entity_poly.entity_id
_entity_poly.type
_entity_poly.pdbx_seq_one_letter_code
_entity_poly.pdbx_strand_id
1 'polypeptide(L)'
;FIGAGLTYLLTRNVMKALSFVMVDFSCALKLSIPLAVLSAMQEASKRGITVKGGKFLEQIAQADMIVFDKTGTLTKAEPEFEQII
;
A
#
# COMPACT_ATOMS: atom_id res chain seq x y z
N PHE A 1 -25.08 2.48 3.24
CA PHE A 1 -26.28 1.71 3.66
C PHE A 1 -27.46 2.55 4.14
N ILE A 2 -27.29 3.50 5.07
CA ILE A 2 -28.38 4.37 5.55
C ILE A 2 -29.05 5.12 4.38
N GLY A 3 -28.27 5.62 3.42
CA GLY A 3 -28.80 6.29 2.22
C GLY A 3 -29.66 5.41 1.31
N ALA A 4 -29.28 4.14 1.12
CA ALA A 4 -30.11 3.18 0.39
C ALA A 4 -31.41 2.85 1.14
N GLY A 5 -31.34 2.70 2.47
CA GLY A 5 -32.51 2.48 3.33
C GLY A 5 -33.49 3.65 3.29
N LEU A 6 -33.01 4.89 3.42
CA LEU A 6 -33.81 6.11 3.26
C LEU A 6 -34.42 6.22 1.87
N THR A 7 -33.65 5.91 0.82
CA THR A 7 -34.13 5.95 -0.57
C THR A 7 -35.26 4.95 -0.78
N TYR A 8 -35.12 3.73 -0.28
CA TYR A 8 -36.18 2.71 -0.33
C TYR A 8 -37.41 3.11 0.48
N LEU A 9 -37.22 3.65 1.70
CA LEU A 9 -38.34 4.04 2.57
C LEU A 9 -39.16 5.20 1.99
N LEU A 10 -38.50 6.17 1.36
CA LEU A 10 -39.14 7.36 0.78
C LEU A 10 -39.71 7.12 -0.63
N THR A 11 -39.05 6.30 -1.46
CA THR A 11 -39.46 6.11 -2.88
C THR A 11 -40.10 4.76 -3.18
N ARG A 12 -40.00 3.78 -2.27
CA ARG A 12 -40.38 2.36 -2.47
C ARG A 12 -39.82 1.73 -3.75
N ASN A 13 -38.77 2.32 -4.32
CA ASN A 13 -38.21 1.90 -5.59
C ASN A 13 -36.88 1.18 -5.35
N VAL A 14 -36.89 -0.12 -5.61
CA VAL A 14 -35.74 -1.02 -5.41
C VAL A 14 -34.57 -0.63 -6.31
N MET A 15 -34.83 -0.17 -7.54
CA MET A 15 -33.78 0.23 -8.50
C MET A 15 -32.99 1.43 -7.98
N LYS A 16 -33.67 2.43 -7.41
CA LYS A 16 -33.00 3.61 -6.83
C LYS A 16 -32.15 3.25 -5.62
N ALA A 17 -32.65 2.36 -4.77
CA ALA A 17 -31.89 1.87 -3.62
C ALA A 17 -30.65 1.07 -4.03
N LEU A 18 -30.76 0.22 -5.06
CA LEU A 18 -29.64 -0.56 -5.59
C LEU A 18 -28.56 0.33 -6.22
N SER A 19 -28.95 1.34 -7.00
CA SER A 19 -28.01 2.33 -7.55
C SER A 19 -27.20 3.02 -6.45
N PHE A 20 -27.83 3.34 -5.32
CA PHE A 20 -27.14 3.94 -4.18
C PHE A 20 -26.09 2.99 -3.57
N VAL A 21 -26.45 1.73 -3.37
CA VAL A 21 -25.52 0.70 -2.86
C VAL A 21 -24.33 0.51 -3.81
N MET A 22 -24.56 0.51 -5.12
CA MET A 22 -23.47 0.39 -6.11
C MET A 22 -22.47 1.54 -6.01
N VAL A 23 -22.95 2.78 -5.83
CA VAL A 23 -22.08 3.95 -5.67
C VAL A 23 -21.27 3.86 -4.37
N ASP A 24 -21.95 3.57 -3.24
CA ASP A 24 -21.29 3.38 -1.93
C ASP A 24 -20.16 2.34 -2.03
N PHE A 25 -20.45 1.18 -2.66
CA PHE A 25 -19.49 0.09 -2.82
C PHE A 25 -18.30 0.46 -3.73
N SER A 26 -18.57 1.09 -4.87
CA SER A 26 -17.52 1.55 -5.79
C SER A 26 -16.56 2.53 -5.10
N CYS A 27 -17.08 3.45 -4.30
CA CYS A 27 -16.25 4.41 -3.56
C CYS A 27 -15.36 3.72 -2.52
N ALA A 28 -15.91 2.78 -1.74
CA ALA A 28 -15.15 2.03 -0.75
C ALA A 28 -14.01 1.21 -1.38
N LEU A 29 -14.30 0.49 -2.46
CA LEU A 29 -13.29 -0.30 -3.20
C LEU A 29 -12.17 0.57 -3.76
N LYS A 30 -12.52 1.70 -4.39
CA LYS A 30 -11.54 2.62 -4.99
C LYS A 30 -10.59 3.22 -3.96
N LEU A 31 -11.06 3.45 -2.74
CA LEU A 31 -10.24 4.01 -1.67
C LEU A 31 -9.40 2.97 -0.93
N SER A 32 -9.83 1.71 -0.91
CA SER A 32 -9.17 0.67 -0.11
C SER A 32 -7.69 0.47 -0.45
N ILE A 33 -7.37 0.34 -1.74
CA ILE A 33 -5.99 0.09 -2.21
C ILE A 33 -5.04 1.25 -1.89
N PRO A 34 -5.32 2.52 -2.29
CA PRO A 34 -4.41 3.62 -2.02
C PRO A 34 -4.25 3.89 -0.51
N LEU A 35 -5.29 3.67 0.31
CA LEU A 35 -5.16 3.76 1.76
C LEU A 35 -4.18 2.72 2.31
N ALA A 36 -4.32 1.46 1.92
CA ALA A 36 -3.45 0.38 2.39
C ALA A 36 -1.98 0.65 2.02
N VAL A 37 -1.73 1.07 0.78
CA VAL A 37 -0.40 1.43 0.29
C VAL A 37 0.18 2.60 1.07
N LEU A 38 -0.59 3.67 1.27
CA LEU A 38 -0.15 4.85 2.00
C LEU A 38 0.19 4.52 3.46
N SER A 39 -0.67 3.73 4.13
CA SER A 39 -0.41 3.27 5.49
C SER A 39 0.85 2.42 5.60
N ALA A 40 1.08 1.51 4.66
CA ALA A 40 2.30 0.70 4.64
C ALA A 40 3.56 1.57 4.39
N MET A 41 3.49 2.54 3.50
CA MET A 41 4.59 3.48 3.24
C MET A 41 4.89 4.36 4.47
N GLN A 42 3.86 4.83 5.17
CA GLN A 42 4.05 5.59 6.41
C GLN A 42 4.71 4.75 7.50
N GLU A 43 4.30 3.49 7.65
CA GLU A 43 4.90 2.58 8.64
C GLU A 43 6.36 2.26 8.30
N ALA A 44 6.68 2.03 7.03
CA ALA A 44 8.05 1.86 6.56
C ALA A 44 8.91 3.11 6.85
N SER A 45 8.37 4.30 6.57
CA SER A 45 9.06 5.57 6.80
C SER A 45 9.38 5.80 8.28
N LYS A 46 8.45 5.47 9.19
CA LYS A 46 8.69 5.53 10.65
C LYS A 46 9.84 4.62 11.11
N ARG A 47 10.18 3.59 10.33
CA ARG A 47 11.29 2.66 10.59
C ARG A 47 12.56 3.01 9.81
N GLY A 48 12.62 4.19 9.18
CA GLY A 48 13.78 4.64 8.39
C GLY A 48 13.86 4.02 6.99
N ILE A 49 12.81 3.34 6.53
CA ILE A 49 12.74 2.72 5.20
C ILE A 49 11.93 3.63 4.28
N THR A 50 12.57 4.17 3.24
CA THR A 50 11.89 5.06 2.28
C THR A 50 11.48 4.28 1.03
N VAL A 51 10.17 4.14 0.82
CA VAL A 51 9.58 3.50 -0.37
C VAL A 51 9.15 4.57 -1.37
N LYS A 52 9.60 4.48 -2.63
CA LYS A 52 9.36 5.51 -3.66
C LYS A 52 7.96 5.47 -4.29
N GLY A 53 7.12 4.48 -3.93
CA GLY A 53 5.73 4.36 -4.41
C GLY A 53 5.15 2.95 -4.23
N GLY A 54 3.83 2.83 -4.39
CA GLY A 54 3.09 1.57 -4.17
C GLY A 54 3.54 0.40 -5.03
N LYS A 55 3.88 0.65 -6.31
CA LYS A 55 4.38 -0.38 -7.22
C LYS A 55 5.62 -1.11 -6.67
N PHE A 56 6.54 -0.38 -6.04
CA PHE A 56 7.75 -0.98 -5.44
C PHE A 56 7.41 -1.82 -4.22
N LEU A 57 6.41 -1.39 -3.43
CA LEU A 57 5.92 -2.14 -2.28
C LEU A 57 5.31 -3.48 -2.73
N GLU A 58 4.48 -3.45 -3.77
CA GLU A 58 3.88 -4.66 -4.36
C GLU A 58 4.92 -5.61 -4.95
N GLN A 59 5.91 -5.07 -5.66
CA GLN A 59 7.00 -5.89 -6.22
C GLN A 59 7.87 -6.54 -5.14
N ILE A 60 8.20 -5.81 -4.08
CA ILE A 60 8.95 -6.36 -2.94
C ILE A 60 8.13 -7.43 -2.21
N ALA A 61 6.81 -7.24 -2.08
CA ALA A 61 5.94 -8.24 -1.46
C ALA A 61 5.90 -9.58 -2.22
N GLN A 62 6.22 -9.57 -3.52
CA GLN A 62 6.32 -10.77 -4.36
C GLN A 62 7.75 -11.26 -4.56
N ALA A 63 8.76 -10.59 -3.98
CA ALA A 63 10.14 -10.95 -4.18
C ALA A 63 10.55 -12.13 -3.30
N ASP A 64 11.03 -13.22 -3.92
CA ASP A 64 11.52 -14.41 -3.22
C ASP A 64 13.03 -14.35 -2.91
N MET A 65 13.77 -13.47 -3.61
CA MET A 65 15.21 -13.35 -3.50
C MET A 65 15.63 -11.89 -3.38
N ILE A 66 16.54 -11.64 -2.44
CA ILE A 66 17.21 -10.35 -2.29
C ILE A 66 18.69 -10.55 -2.62
N VAL A 67 19.16 -9.82 -3.63
CA VAL A 67 20.58 -9.80 -4.00
C VAL A 67 21.16 -8.50 -3.49
N PHE A 68 22.15 -8.61 -2.61
CA PHE A 68 22.86 -7.46 -2.06
C PHE A 68 24.11 -7.18 -2.88
N ASP A 69 24.36 -5.89 -3.15
CA ASP A 69 25.67 -5.46 -3.60
C ASP A 69 26.66 -5.58 -2.43
N LYS A 70 27.92 -5.90 -2.71
CA LYS A 70 28.92 -6.08 -1.64
C LYS A 70 29.46 -4.74 -1.18
N THR A 71 30.06 -3.99 -2.11
CA THR A 71 30.83 -2.78 -1.82
C THR A 71 29.88 -1.61 -1.55
N GLY A 72 29.94 -1.01 -0.37
CA GLY A 72 29.10 0.14 -0.01
C GLY A 72 27.68 -0.24 0.46
N THR A 73 27.30 -1.52 0.43
CA THR A 73 26.05 -2.02 1.01
C THR A 73 26.31 -2.99 2.16
N LEU A 74 26.98 -4.13 1.90
CA LEU A 74 27.37 -5.07 2.95
C LEU A 74 28.65 -4.65 3.66
N THR A 75 29.60 -4.09 2.91
CA THR A 75 30.85 -3.56 3.46
C THR A 75 30.85 -2.05 3.38
N LYS A 76 31.55 -1.41 4.32
CA LYS A 76 31.95 -0.02 4.14
C LYS A 76 32.94 0.01 2.98
N ALA A 77 32.80 0.96 2.06
CA ALA A 77 33.71 1.13 0.93
C ALA A 77 35.03 1.82 1.35
N GLU A 78 35.50 1.48 2.55
CA GLU A 78 36.64 2.08 3.23
C GLU A 78 37.66 0.95 3.44
N PRO A 79 38.83 1.01 2.79
CA PRO A 79 39.86 0.00 2.98
C PRO A 79 40.48 0.15 4.37
N GLU A 80 40.37 -0.90 5.18
CA GLU A 80 41.07 -1.00 6.46
C GLU A 80 42.31 -1.89 6.32
N PHE A 81 43.38 -1.50 7.01
CA PHE A 81 44.65 -2.21 6.96
C PHE A 81 44.58 -3.43 7.88
N GLU A 82 44.57 -4.64 7.31
CA GLU A 82 44.26 -5.86 8.07
C GLU A 82 45.47 -6.41 8.82
N GLN A 83 46.60 -6.65 8.12
CA GLN A 83 47.86 -7.06 8.72
C GLN A 83 49.03 -6.99 7.73
N ILE A 84 50.25 -6.86 8.25
CA ILE A 84 51.49 -7.08 7.49
C ILE A 84 52.00 -8.48 7.84
N ILE A 85 52.23 -9.30 6.81
CA ILE A 85 52.84 -10.63 6.90
C ILE A 85 54.35 -10.49 6.69
#